data_AF-A0A2R6AMW3-F1
#
_entry.id   AF-A0A2R6AMW3-F1
#
_cell.length_a   1.000
_cell.length_b   1.000
_cell.length_c   1.000
_cell.angle_alpha   90.00
_cell.angle_beta   90.00
_cell.angle_gamma   90.00
#
_symmetry.space_group_name_H-M   'P 1'
#
loop_
_entity.id
_entity.type
_entity.pdbx_description
1 polymer ?
#
loop_
_entity_poly.entity_id
_entity_poly.type
_entity_poly.pdbx_seq_one_letter_code
_entity_poly.pdbx_strand_id
1 'polypeptide(L)' 'MNKNELRKLTLDLRKKNKEFQALHSQVTQQVAERFYQARKRFFERLANKPKKKKQHKYLSFAVI' A
#
# COMPACT_ATOMS: atom_id res chain seq x y z
N MET A 1 -9.40 -5.14 -10.58
CA MET A 1 -8.02 -5.43 -10.13
C MET A 1 -7.99 -5.57 -8.64
N ASN A 2 -7.60 -6.75 -8.19
CA ASN A 2 -7.34 -7.06 -6.80
C ASN A 2 -5.96 -6.54 -6.38
N LYS A 3 -5.79 -6.22 -5.09
CA LYS A 3 -4.51 -5.79 -4.50
C LYS A 3 -3.39 -6.81 -4.73
N ASN A 4 -3.71 -8.09 -4.67
CA ASN A 4 -2.73 -9.17 -4.89
C ASN A 4 -2.27 -9.26 -6.35
N GLU A 5 -3.13 -8.97 -7.32
CA GLU A 5 -2.77 -8.91 -8.74
C GLU A 5 -1.79 -7.77 -9.00
N LEU A 6 -2.03 -6.60 -8.40
CA LEU A 6 -1.14 -5.45 -8.48
C LEU A 6 0.24 -5.78 -7.91
N ARG A 7 0.30 -6.47 -6.76
CA ARG A 7 1.59 -6.91 -6.18
C ARG A 7 2.34 -7.87 -7.10
N LYS A 8 1.65 -8.86 -7.68
CA LYS A 8 2.25 -9.80 -8.65
C LYS A 8 2.78 -9.08 -9.88
N LEU A 9 1.95 -8.22 -10.49
CA LEU A 9 2.33 -7.40 -11.64
C LEU A 9 3.58 -6.56 -11.36
N THR A 10 3.65 -5.94 -10.18
CA THR A 10 4.78 -5.07 -9.81
C THR A 10 6.07 -5.87 -9.63
N LEU A 11 5.99 -7.09 -9.11
CA LEU A 11 7.13 -8.00 -9.03
C LEU A 11 7.57 -8.48 -10.42
N ASP A 12 6.63 -8.74 -11.31
CA ASP A 12 6.95 -9.12 -12.70
C ASP A 12 7.61 -7.96 -13.45
N LEU A 13 7.14 -6.73 -13.25
CA LEU A 13 7.77 -5.51 -13.79
C LEU A 13 9.18 -5.31 -13.23
N ARG A 14 9.39 -5.56 -11.93
CA ARG A 14 10.72 -5.52 -11.30
C ARG A 14 11.69 -6.50 -11.97
N LYS A 15 11.24 -7.74 -12.22
CA LYS A 15 12.08 -8.77 -12.85
C LYS A 15 12.49 -8.38 -14.26
N LYS A 16 11.60 -7.74 -15.01
CA LYS A 16 11.85 -7.32 -16.41
C LYS A 16 12.84 -6.16 -16.53
N ASN A 17 13.01 -5.33 -15.50
CA ASN A 17 13.83 -4.12 -15.59
C ASN A 17 15.09 -4.21 -14.70
N LYS A 18 16.28 -4.19 -15.31
CA LYS A 18 17.56 -4.36 -14.59
C LYS A 18 17.78 -3.32 -13.49
N GLU A 19 17.39 -2.07 -13.72
CA GLU A 19 17.53 -0.99 -12.74
C GLU A 19 16.67 -1.25 -11.48
N PHE A 20 15.47 -1.82 -11.66
CA PHE A 20 14.59 -2.12 -10.54
C PHE A 20 14.94 -3.43 -9.83
N GLN A 21 15.80 -4.28 -10.39
CA GLN A 21 16.30 -5.46 -9.69
C GLN A 21 17.13 -5.09 -8.47
N ALA A 22 17.83 -3.95 -8.50
CA ALA A 22 18.55 -3.41 -7.34
C ALA A 22 17.61 -3.02 -6.18
N LEU A 23 16.35 -2.70 -6.46
CA LEU A 23 15.36 -2.39 -5.43
C LEU A 23 14.92 -3.65 -4.69
N HIS A 24 14.79 -3.55 -3.37
CA HIS A 24 14.29 -4.65 -2.55
C HIS A 24 12.82 -4.96 -2.86
N SER A 25 12.45 -6.25 -2.82
CA SER A 25 11.09 -6.72 -3.16
C SER A 25 10.00 -6.01 -2.33
N GLN A 26 10.29 -5.73 -1.05
CA GLN A 26 9.41 -5.01 -0.13
C GLN A 26 9.09 -3.59 -0.62
N VAL A 27 10.06 -2.87 -1.21
CA VAL A 27 9.85 -1.51 -1.71
C VAL A 27 8.86 -1.54 -2.87
N THR A 28 9.05 -2.44 -3.83
CA THR A 28 8.10 -2.63 -4.94
C THR A 28 6.70 -3.01 -4.48
N GLN A 29 6.57 -3.88 -3.47
CA GLN A 29 5.27 -4.25 -2.91
C GLN A 29 4.60 -3.08 -2.17
N GLN A 30 5.36 -2.22 -1.49
CA GLN A 30 4.85 -1.01 -0.85
C GLN A 30 4.36 0.02 -1.88
N VAL A 31 5.07 0.18 -3.00
CA VAL A 31 4.62 1.05 -4.10
C VAL A 31 3.31 0.54 -4.68
N ALA A 32 3.21 -0.76 -4.95
CA ALA A 32 1.96 -1.40 -5.41
C ALA A 32 0.79 -1.17 -4.44
N GLU A 33 1.06 -1.28 -3.13
CA GLU A 33 0.08 -1.01 -2.08
C GLU A 33 -0.40 0.44 -2.08
N ARG A 34 0.53 1.40 -2.14
CA ARG A 34 0.21 2.84 -2.19
C ARG A 34 -0.60 3.18 -3.44
N PHE A 35 -0.22 2.61 -4.58
CA PHE A 35 -0.94 2.79 -5.83
C PHE A 35 -2.36 2.23 -5.77
N TYR A 36 -2.54 1.02 -5.23
CA TYR A 36 -3.86 0.43 -5.02
C TYR A 36 -4.76 1.34 -4.16
N GLN A 37 -4.23 1.86 -3.05
CA GLN A 37 -4.97 2.76 -2.16
C GLN A 37 -5.32 4.09 -2.83
N ALA A 38 -4.39 4.68 -3.58
CA ALA A 38 -4.63 5.92 -4.32
C ALA A 38 -5.73 5.72 -5.38
N ARG A 39 -5.62 4.65 -6.17
CA ARG A 39 -6.63 4.26 -7.16
C ARG A 39 -8.00 4.06 -6.51
N LYS A 40 -8.07 3.30 -5.41
CA LYS A 40 -9.33 3.05 -4.70
C LYS A 40 -9.98 4.36 -4.27
N ARG A 41 -9.21 5.27 -3.67
CA ARG A 41 -9.70 6.60 -3.23
C ARG A 41 -10.16 7.48 -4.38
N PHE A 42 -9.46 7.42 -5.52
CA PHE A 42 -9.85 8.15 -6.72
C PHE A 42 -11.24 7.73 -7.19
N PHE A 43 -11.47 6.42 -7.34
CA PHE A 43 -12.77 5.89 -7.75
C PHE A 43 -13.88 6.09 -6.70
N GLU A 44 -13.55 6.04 -5.42
CA GLU A 44 -14.49 6.34 -4.33
C GLU A 44 -14.77 7.86 -4.19
N ARG A 45 -14.15 8.72 -5.03
CA ARG A 45 -14.23 10.19 -4.93
C ARG A 45 -13.80 10.74 -3.56
N LEU A 46 -13.01 9.96 -2.83
CA LEU A 46 -12.45 10.29 -1.51
C LEU A 46 -11.02 10.85 -1.61
N ALA A 47 -10.53 11.12 -2.82
CA ALA A 47 -9.19 11.68 -3.04
C ALA A 47 -8.98 13.02 -2.30
N ASN A 48 -10.00 13.89 -2.31
CA ASN A 48 -9.96 15.21 -1.68
C ASN A 48 -10.44 15.20 -0.23
N LYS A 49 -10.85 14.04 0.31
CA LYS A 49 -11.39 13.93 1.67
C LYS A 49 -10.28 13.51 2.64
N PRO A 50 -10.16 14.16 3.81
CA PRO A 50 -9.18 13.75 4.82
C PRO A 50 -9.45 12.31 5.28
N LYS A 51 -8.38 11.57 5.61
CA LYS A 51 -8.55 10.22 6.19
C LYS A 51 -9.26 10.38 7.53
N LYS A 52 -10.38 9.68 7.75
CA LYS A 52 -11.00 9.59 9.08
C LYS A 52 -9.99 8.95 10.04
N LYS A 53 -9.47 9.72 10.99
CA LYS A 53 -8.55 9.21 12.02
C LYS A 53 -9.35 8.26 12.91
N LYS A 54 -8.86 7.04 13.13
CA LYS A 54 -9.39 6.19 14.19
C LYS A 54 -8.99 6.82 15.52
N GLN A 55 -9.91 6.91 16.47
CA GLN A 55 -9.56 7.34 17.82
C GLN A 55 -8.49 6.40 18.38
N HIS A 56 -7.44 6.99 18.95
CA HIS A 56 -6.42 6.23 19.65
C HIS A 56 -7.08 5.58 20.87
N LYS A 57 -7.17 4.25 20.87
CA LYS A 57 -7.51 3.49 22.08
C LYS A 57 -6.22 3.33 22.86
N TYR A 58 -6.09 4.05 23.98
CA TYR A 58 -5.01 3.81 24.93
C TYR A 58 -5.31 2.47 25.60
N LEU A 59 -4.49 1.45 25.32
CA LEU A 59 -4.45 0.24 26.13
C LEU A 59 -3.71 0.63 27.41
N SER A 60 -4.43 0.82 28.51
CA SER A 60 -3.82 0.99 29.83
C SER A 60 -3.04 -0.29 30.15
N PHE A 61 -1.74 -0.17 30.42
CA PHE A 61 -0.85 -1.28 30.81
C PHE A 61 -1.12 -1.85 32.21
N ALA A 62 -2.28 -1.56 32.81
CA ALA A 62 -2.58 -1.94 34.19
C ALA A 62 -3.45 -3.20 34.24
N VAL A 63 -2.83 -4.36 33.99
CA VAL A 63 -3.11 -5.62 34.70
C VAL A 63 -1.80 -6.42 34.66
N ILE A 64 -1.00 -6.31 35.71
CA ILE A 64 -0.02 -7.31 36.15
C ILE A 64 -0.46 -7.76 37.53
#